data_AF-A0A328AU10-F1
#
_entry.id   AF-A0A328AU10-F1
#
_cell.length_a   1.000
_cell.length_b   1.000
_cell.length_c   1.000
_cell.angle_alpha   90.00
_cell.angle_beta   90.00
_cell.angle_gamma   90.00
#
_symmetry.space_group_name_H-M   'P 1'
#
loop_
_entity.id
_entity.type
_entity.pdbx_description
1 polymer ?
#
loop_
_entity_poly.entity_id
_entity_poly.type
_entity_poly.pdbx_seq_one_letter_code
_entity_poly.pdbx_strand_id
1 'polypeptide(L)'
;MNRRATRYLLAWGLCLATVALIYVAEGALGLNGPPSRLTKRIELAVFAAGLVGILLSRFRAKGLAAAMFATGAAQAGASIAAIAGGLHDGSAGAILDIVGVNLFFGLLFAASGQLFRTAAKPRPEEGGPAAA
;
A
#
# COMPACT_ATOMS: atom_id res chain seq x y z
N MET A 1 -22.60 -7.69 12.53
CA MET A 1 -21.41 -6.81 12.50
C MET A 1 -21.77 -5.51 11.78
N ASN A 2 -21.41 -4.33 12.31
CA ASN A 2 -21.77 -3.05 11.68
C ASN A 2 -20.92 -2.80 10.41
N ARG A 3 -21.47 -2.07 9.41
CA ARG A 3 -20.81 -1.89 8.10
C ARG A 3 -19.42 -1.22 8.21
N ARG A 4 -19.18 -0.40 9.24
CA ARG A 4 -17.86 0.24 9.47
C ARG A 4 -16.81 -0.76 9.95
N ALA A 5 -17.14 -1.61 10.92
CA ALA A 5 -16.24 -2.66 11.39
C ALA A 5 -15.91 -3.63 10.26
N THR A 6 -16.90 -4.02 9.44
CA THR A 6 -16.64 -4.86 8.27
C THR A 6 -15.66 -4.20 7.29
N ARG A 7 -15.85 -2.92 6.95
CA ARG A 7 -14.93 -2.18 6.06
C ARG A 7 -13.54 -2.04 6.66
N TYR A 8 -13.44 -1.78 7.96
CA TYR A 8 -12.16 -1.69 8.67
C TYR A 8 -11.40 -3.02 8.66
N LEU A 9 -12.09 -4.13 8.93
CA LEU A 9 -11.50 -5.47 8.89
C LEU A 9 -11.12 -5.89 7.47
N LEU A 10 -11.96 -5.57 6.47
CA LEU A 10 -11.62 -5.80 5.06
C LEU A 10 -10.41 -4.98 4.63
N ALA A 11 -10.29 -3.72 5.08
CA ALA A 11 -9.13 -2.89 4.80
C ALA A 11 -7.84 -3.51 5.36
N TRP A 12 -7.89 -3.97 6.61
CA TRP A 12 -6.79 -4.70 7.25
C TRP A 12 -6.46 -6.01 6.52
N GLY A 13 -7.49 -6.82 6.22
CA GLY A 13 -7.31 -8.07 5.49
C GLY A 13 -6.64 -7.84 4.13
N LEU A 14 -7.09 -6.83 3.39
CA LEU A 14 -6.47 -6.44 2.11
C LEU A 14 -5.04 -5.94 2.28
N CYS A 15 -4.77 -5.10 3.29
CA CYS A 15 -3.42 -4.62 3.58
C CYS A 15 -2.47 -5.78 3.89
N LEU A 16 -2.85 -6.67 4.80
CA LEU A 16 -2.03 -7.81 5.22
C LEU A 16 -1.86 -8.82 4.08
N ALA A 17 -2.91 -9.08 3.30
CA ALA A 17 -2.82 -9.90 2.10
C ALA A 17 -1.88 -9.29 1.07
N THR A 18 -1.91 -7.97 0.88
CA THR A 18 -0.99 -7.26 -0.03
C THR A 18 0.46 -7.42 0.42
N VAL A 19 0.74 -7.22 1.71
CA VAL A 19 2.09 -7.42 2.29
C VAL A 19 2.54 -8.87 2.11
N ALA A 20 1.69 -9.84 2.42
CA ALA A 20 2.00 -11.26 2.26
C ALA A 20 2.27 -11.62 0.79
N LEU A 21 1.50 -11.08 -0.15
CA LEU A 21 1.70 -11.28 -1.59
C LEU A 21 3.04 -10.72 -2.07
N ILE A 22 3.47 -9.56 -1.58
CA ILE A 22 4.80 -9.01 -1.89
C ILE A 22 5.89 -9.99 -1.45
N TYR A 23 5.86 -10.44 -0.19
CA TYR A 23 6.84 -11.39 0.32
C TYR A 23 6.85 -12.74 -0.41
N VAL A 24 5.68 -13.24 -0.81
CA VAL A 24 5.58 -14.49 -1.59
C VAL A 24 6.14 -14.28 -3.00
N ALA A 25 5.83 -13.16 -3.64
CA ALA A 25 6.34 -12.83 -4.97
C ALA A 25 7.87 -12.70 -5.00
N GLU A 26 8.45 -12.08 -3.96
CA GLU A 26 9.90 -11.89 -3.85
C GLU A 26 10.64 -13.12 -3.31
N GLY A 27 10.07 -13.85 -2.36
CA GLY A 27 10.75 -14.93 -1.64
C GLY A 27 10.47 -16.34 -2.13
N ALA A 28 9.23 -16.66 -2.54
CA ALA A 28 8.83 -18.04 -2.84
C ALA A 28 8.95 -18.40 -4.32
N LEU A 29 8.76 -17.42 -5.20
CA LEU A 29 8.80 -17.66 -6.65
C LEU A 29 10.20 -17.50 -7.25
N GLY A 30 11.17 -16.97 -6.49
CA GLY A 30 12.54 -16.73 -6.96
C GLY A 30 12.60 -15.84 -8.21
N LEU A 31 11.56 -15.03 -8.45
CA LEU A 31 11.40 -14.23 -9.68
C LEU A 31 12.50 -13.19 -9.83
N ASN A 32 13.06 -12.75 -8.71
CA ASN A 32 14.22 -11.90 -8.66
C ASN A 32 15.40 -12.73 -8.16
N GLY A 33 16.51 -12.76 -8.92
CA GLY A 33 17.79 -13.27 -8.43
C GLY A 33 18.28 -12.52 -7.18
N PRO A 34 19.51 -12.75 -6.71
CA PRO A 34 20.03 -12.14 -5.48
C PRO A 34 19.82 -10.61 -5.49
N PRO A 35 19.00 -10.06 -4.57
CA PRO A 35 18.64 -8.65 -4.64
C PRO A 35 19.86 -7.76 -4.38
N SER A 36 20.01 -6.74 -5.23
CA SER A 36 21.09 -5.76 -5.11
C SER A 36 20.97 -4.97 -3.79
N ARG A 37 22.07 -4.35 -3.35
CA ARG A 37 22.04 -3.45 -2.18
C ARG A 37 21.07 -2.27 -2.36
N LEU A 38 20.85 -1.81 -3.59
CA LEU A 38 19.92 -0.73 -3.88
C LEU A 38 18.47 -1.21 -3.79
N THR A 39 18.16 -2.38 -4.37
CA THR A 39 16.83 -3.02 -4.30
C THR A 39 16.36 -3.18 -2.87
N LYS A 40 17.20 -3.78 -2.00
CA LYS A 40 16.87 -3.98 -0.58
C LYS A 40 16.55 -2.68 0.16
N ARG A 41 17.22 -1.58 -0.20
CA ARG A 41 17.01 -0.27 0.44
C ARG A 41 15.69 0.35 0.01
N ILE A 42 15.35 0.27 -1.27
CA ILE A 42 14.08 0.78 -1.81
C ILE A 42 12.91 0.03 -1.17
N GLU A 43 12.99 -1.29 -1.16
CA GLU A 43 11.96 -2.16 -0.58
C GLU A 43 11.78 -1.89 0.93
N LEU A 44 12.89 -1.81 1.68
CA LEU A 44 12.87 -1.46 3.10
C LEU A 44 12.24 -0.07 3.34
N ALA A 45 12.50 0.91 2.48
CA ALA A 45 11.92 2.24 2.60
C ALA A 45 10.39 2.23 2.40
N VAL A 46 9.87 1.44 1.47
CA VAL A 46 8.43 1.26 1.26
C VAL A 46 7.78 0.65 2.49
N PHE A 47 8.35 -0.42 3.04
CA PHE A 47 7.84 -1.06 4.26
C PHE A 47 7.93 -0.15 5.47
N ALA A 48 9.03 0.60 5.62
CA ALA A 48 9.20 1.58 6.69
C ALA A 48 8.13 2.69 6.60
N ALA A 49 7.83 3.19 5.40
CA ALA A 49 6.77 4.19 5.21
C ALA A 49 5.40 3.67 5.67
N GLY A 50 5.07 2.42 5.33
CA GLY A 50 3.84 1.77 5.80
C GLY A 50 3.79 1.60 7.32
N LEU A 51 4.86 1.08 7.91
CA LEU A 51 4.93 0.84 9.36
C LEU A 51 4.87 2.15 10.16
N VAL A 52 5.67 3.14 9.78
CA VAL A 52 5.67 4.47 10.42
C VAL A 52 4.30 5.13 10.27
N GLY A 53 3.69 5.04 9.08
CA GLY A 53 2.34 5.54 8.84
C GLY A 53 1.30 4.90 9.78
N ILE A 54 1.37 3.59 10.01
CA ILE A 54 0.49 2.86 10.94
C ILE A 54 0.71 3.33 12.39
N LEU A 55 1.97 3.45 12.82
CA LEU A 55 2.30 3.88 14.17
C LEU A 55 1.84 5.32 14.45
N LEU A 56 2.14 6.25 13.53
CA LEU A 56 1.74 7.65 13.66
C LEU A 56 0.23 7.85 13.64
N SER A 57 -0.49 6.99 12.90
CA SER A 57 -1.95 7.04 12.84
C SER A 57 -2.64 6.45 14.06
N ARG A 58 -1.90 5.81 14.99
CA ARG A 58 -2.44 5.17 16.19
C ARG A 58 -3.62 4.24 15.88
N PHE A 59 -3.54 3.52 14.76
CA PHE A 59 -4.57 2.60 14.29
C PHE A 59 -5.96 3.24 14.03
N ARG A 60 -6.05 4.58 13.96
CA ARG A 60 -7.31 5.26 13.61
C ARG A 60 -7.55 5.16 12.11
N ALA A 61 -8.77 4.77 11.72
CA ALA A 61 -9.15 4.57 10.32
C ALA A 61 -8.78 5.74 9.39
N LYS A 62 -8.98 7.00 9.81
CA LYS A 62 -8.59 8.18 9.01
C LYS A 62 -7.08 8.25 8.77
N GLY A 63 -6.27 7.97 9.78
CA GLY A 63 -4.81 7.99 9.65
C GLY A 63 -4.27 6.78 8.89
N LEU A 64 -4.86 5.60 9.08
CA LEU A 64 -4.52 4.39 8.31
C LEU A 64 -4.83 4.58 6.82
N ALA A 65 -5.91 5.28 6.47
CA ALA A 65 -6.17 5.64 5.07
C ALA A 65 -5.02 6.45 4.46
N ALA A 66 -4.55 7.48 5.15
CA ALA A 66 -3.41 8.28 4.70
C ALA A 66 -2.12 7.46 4.62
N ALA A 67 -1.86 6.58 5.60
CA ALA A 67 -0.71 5.69 5.60
C ALA A 67 -0.72 4.75 4.37
N MET A 68 -1.88 4.19 4.04
CA MET A 68 -2.01 3.31 2.87
C MET A 68 -1.85 4.06 1.54
N PHE A 69 -2.39 5.28 1.41
CA PHE A 69 -2.12 6.10 0.22
C PHE A 69 -0.65 6.50 0.10
N ALA A 70 -0.01 6.86 1.22
CA ALA A 70 1.41 7.16 1.24
C ALA A 70 2.25 5.93 0.85
N THR A 71 1.87 4.73 1.32
CA THR A 71 2.53 3.48 0.94
C THR A 71 2.35 3.16 -0.54
N GLY A 72 1.14 3.38 -1.08
CA GLY A 72 0.88 3.24 -2.51
C GLY A 72 1.67 4.24 -3.36
N ALA A 73 1.83 5.48 -2.88
CA ALA A 73 2.70 6.48 -3.52
C ALA A 73 4.18 6.09 -3.42
N ALA A 74 4.60 5.49 -2.31
CA ALA A 74 5.96 4.98 -2.14
C ALA A 74 6.28 3.85 -3.13
N GLN A 75 5.31 2.98 -3.45
CA GLN A 75 5.45 1.98 -4.52
C GLN A 75 5.69 2.64 -5.90
N ALA A 76 4.94 3.68 -6.23
CA ALA A 76 5.19 4.44 -7.47
C ALA A 76 6.56 5.15 -7.45
N GLY A 77 7.00 5.65 -6.29
CA GLY A 77 8.35 6.19 -6.12
C GLY A 77 9.44 5.13 -6.27
N ALA A 78 9.19 3.91 -5.79
CA ALA A 78 10.10 2.78 -5.89
C ALA A 78 10.33 2.37 -7.35
N SER A 79 9.29 2.33 -8.19
CA SER A 79 9.46 2.04 -9.62
C SER A 79 10.29 3.11 -10.33
N ILE A 80 10.06 4.39 -10.04
CA ILE A 80 10.85 5.51 -10.58
C ILE A 80 12.33 5.38 -10.14
N ALA A 81 12.57 5.11 -8.86
CA ALA A 81 13.91 4.94 -8.31
C ALA A 81 14.63 3.71 -8.90
N ALA A 82 13.91 2.62 -9.14
CA ALA A 82 14.47 1.41 -9.74
C ALA A 82 14.88 1.66 -11.19
N ILE A 83 14.05 2.35 -11.98
CA ILE A 83 14.37 2.72 -13.36
C ILE A 83 15.56 3.69 -13.39
N ALA A 84 15.53 4.74 -12.56
CA ALA A 84 16.63 5.70 -12.48
C ALA A 84 17.95 5.08 -12.00
N GLY A 85 17.87 4.03 -11.19
CA GLY A 85 19.01 3.23 -10.74
C GLY A 85 19.52 2.21 -11.78
N GLY A 86 18.89 2.13 -12.95
CA GLY A 86 19.31 1.24 -14.04
C GLY A 86 18.98 -0.24 -13.84
N LEU A 87 17.98 -0.58 -13.00
CA LEU A 87 17.62 -1.99 -12.70
C LEU A 87 16.86 -2.71 -13.84
N HIS A 88 16.76 -2.11 -15.02
CA HIS A 88 15.87 -2.58 -16.09
C HIS A 88 16.57 -3.33 -17.25
N ASP A 89 17.82 -3.80 -17.08
CA ASP A 89 18.62 -4.56 -18.06
C ASP A 89 18.60 -4.04 -19.52
N GLY A 90 18.24 -2.76 -19.72
CA GLY A 90 18.04 -2.14 -21.04
C GLY A 90 16.79 -2.57 -21.82
N SER A 91 15.97 -3.50 -21.30
CA SER A 91 14.78 -4.04 -21.99
C SER A 91 13.51 -3.25 -21.66
N ALA A 92 12.69 -2.95 -22.68
CA ALA A 92 11.36 -2.37 -22.48
C ALA A 92 10.43 -3.29 -21.66
N GLY A 93 10.62 -4.62 -21.76
CA GLY A 93 9.88 -5.60 -20.96
C GLY A 93 10.17 -5.48 -19.47
N ALA A 94 11.45 -5.33 -19.10
CA ALA A 94 11.85 -5.18 -17.70
C ALA A 94 11.32 -3.87 -17.07
N ILE A 95 11.24 -2.79 -17.85
CA ILE A 95 10.61 -1.54 -17.39
C ILE A 95 9.12 -1.76 -17.12
N LEU A 96 8.41 -2.45 -18.02
CA LEU A 96 7.00 -2.75 -17.85
C LEU A 96 6.75 -3.65 -16.65
N ASP A 97 7.61 -4.63 -16.38
CA ASP A 97 7.51 -5.49 -15.20
C ASP A 97 7.70 -4.69 -13.91
N ILE A 98 8.73 -3.84 -13.83
CA ILE A 98 8.97 -2.96 -12.67
C ILE A 98 7.75 -2.05 -12.45
N VAL A 99 7.30 -1.36 -13.49
CA VAL A 99 6.19 -0.40 -13.41
C VAL A 99 4.89 -1.13 -13.05
N GLY A 100 4.59 -2.22 -13.73
CA GLY A 100 3.38 -3.01 -13.56
C GLY A 100 3.25 -3.60 -12.16
N VAL A 101 4.31 -4.22 -11.64
CA VAL A 101 4.31 -4.82 -10.29
C VAL A 101 4.13 -3.75 -9.21
N ASN A 102 4.89 -2.64 -9.28
CA ASN A 102 4.79 -1.57 -8.29
C ASN A 102 3.42 -0.87 -8.35
N LEU A 103 2.88 -0.61 -9.55
CA LEU A 103 1.53 -0.06 -9.70
C LEU A 103 0.47 -1.00 -9.15
N PHE A 104 0.57 -2.29 -9.44
CA PHE A 104 -0.38 -3.28 -8.95
C PHE A 104 -0.46 -3.27 -7.43
N PHE A 105 0.69 -3.40 -6.75
CA PHE A 105 0.72 -3.35 -5.28
C PHE A 105 0.35 -1.96 -4.74
N GLY A 106 0.76 -0.89 -5.40
CA GLY A 106 0.38 0.47 -5.04
C GLY A 106 -1.14 0.69 -5.07
N LEU A 107 -1.83 0.12 -6.06
CA LEU A 107 -3.28 0.16 -6.17
C LEU A 107 -3.97 -0.68 -5.11
N LEU A 108 -3.42 -1.83 -4.71
CA LEU A 108 -3.95 -2.63 -3.60
C LEU A 108 -3.86 -1.88 -2.27
N PHE A 109 -2.74 -1.22 -2.00
CA PHE A 109 -2.63 -0.32 -0.84
C PHE A 109 -3.62 0.83 -0.94
N ALA A 110 -3.73 1.50 -2.10
CA ALA A 110 -4.72 2.57 -2.28
C ALA A 110 -6.16 2.08 -2.05
N ALA A 111 -6.51 0.87 -2.51
CA ALA A 111 -7.82 0.25 -2.28
C ALA A 111 -8.06 -0.02 -0.78
N SER A 112 -7.05 -0.53 -0.05
CA SER A 112 -7.12 -0.65 1.41
C SER A 112 -7.32 0.73 2.08
N GLY A 113 -6.60 1.75 1.62
CA GLY A 113 -6.76 3.13 2.07
C GLY A 113 -8.17 3.68 1.84
N GLN A 114 -8.80 3.37 0.70
CA GLN A 114 -10.20 3.72 0.44
C GLN A 114 -11.16 3.04 1.42
N LEU A 115 -10.94 1.76 1.74
CA LEU A 115 -11.75 1.04 2.72
C LEU A 115 -11.62 1.67 4.12
N PHE A 116 -10.39 2.00 4.55
CA PHE A 116 -10.18 2.74 5.81
C PHE A 116 -10.85 4.12 5.80
N ARG A 117 -10.77 4.87 4.69
CA ARG A 117 -11.42 6.17 4.54
C ARG A 117 -12.95 6.07 4.66
N THR A 118 -13.54 5.04 4.07
CA THR A 118 -14.99 4.81 4.16
C THR A 118 -15.45 4.30 5.53
N ALA A 119 -14.57 3.61 6.27
CA ALA A 119 -14.82 3.22 7.67
C ALA A 119 -14.78 4.42 8.63
N ALA A 120 -14.05 5.48 8.28
CA ALA A 120 -13.93 6.70 9.09
C ALA A 120 -15.09 7.70 8.94
N LYS A 121 -15.98 7.54 7.94
CA LYS A 121 -17.07 8.49 7.67
C LYS A 121 -18.20 8.38 8.72
N PRO A 122 -18.69 9.51 9.29
CA PRO A 122 -19.89 9.56 10.15
C PRO A 122 -21.15 9.03 9.46
N ARG A 123 -22.18 8.66 10.23
CA ARG A 123 -23.44 8.12 9.70
C ARG A 123 -24.30 9.31 9.28
N PRO A 124 -25.03 9.25 8.16
CA PRO A 124 -26.03 10.27 7.82
C PRO A 124 -27.06 10.46 8.94
N GLU A 125 -27.35 9.40 9.70
CA GLU A 125 -28.31 9.38 10.81
C GLU A 125 -27.84 10.12 12.08
N GLU A 126 -26.53 10.40 12.22
CA GLU A 126 -25.98 11.22 13.32
C GLU A 126 -26.05 12.72 13.01
N GLY A 127 -26.55 13.09 11.83
CA GLY A 127 -26.82 14.46 11.38
C GLY A 127 -28.31 14.68 11.05
N GLY A 128 -29.22 14.02 11.78
CA GLY A 128 -30.63 14.42 11.80
C GLY A 128 -30.75 15.90 12.21
N PRO A 129 -31.71 16.65 11.64
CA PRO A 129 -31.67 18.11 11.55
C PRO A 129 -31.43 18.78 12.89
N ALA A 130 -30.33 19.51 13.00
CA ALA A 130 -30.15 20.49 14.05
C ALA A 130 -31.15 21.63 13.80
N ALA A 131 -32.24 21.58 14.55
CA ALA A 131 -33.04 22.68 15.09
C ALA A 131 -33.56 23.79 14.13
N ALA A 132 -34.89 23.95 14.23
CA ALA A 132 -35.73 25.11 13.88
C ALA A 132 -36.15 25.27 12.42
#